data_AF-A0A0C3IFS7-F1
#
_entry.id   AF-A0A0C3IFS7-F1
#
_cell.length_a   1.000
_cell.length_b   1.000
_cell.length_c   1.000
_cell.angle_alpha   90.00
_cell.angle_beta   90.00
_cell.angle_gamma   90.00
#
_symmetry.space_group_name_H-M   'P 1'
#
loop_
_entity.id
_entity.type
_entity.pdbx_description
1 polymer ?
#
loop_
_entity_poly.entity_id
_entity_poly.type
_entity_poly.pdbx_seq_one_letter_code
_entity_poly.pdbx_strand_id
1 'polypeptide(L)'
;MHAFRLFAALITTLVITLPVSLHVQAQTEGQWSEYDDVFEDGARHANIWQWGWTGIYATSLAVNAYQSSEASDPDDRFDARVGVVKSALALGGMLTDRQPHPEALAEYERLKASGDLSGVQALGLQLAQAERERRGWGAQISSLVVNGVAGAVIAADGRKSDGAINFATGMLVNELQIWTQPNQASSAINRFQPANLSLGPITIPGEYALHVAPQQLGATWRY
;
A
#
# COMPACT_ATOMS: atom_id res chain seq x y z
N MET A 1 -68.54 -41.21 11.59
CA MET A 1 -68.57 -39.74 11.51
C MET A 1 -67.28 -39.30 10.84
N HIS A 2 -67.40 -38.53 9.75
CA HIS A 2 -66.35 -38.03 8.82
C HIS A 2 -65.57 -39.13 8.05
N ALA A 3 -65.99 -39.60 6.86
CA ALA A 3 -65.94 -38.93 5.53
C ALA A 3 -64.51 -38.42 5.22
N PHE A 4 -63.81 -38.73 4.14
CA PHE A 4 -64.16 -39.31 2.83
C PHE A 4 -62.84 -39.60 2.08
N ARG A 5 -62.71 -40.80 1.49
CA ARG A 5 -62.20 -41.12 0.12
C ARG A 5 -60.78 -40.67 -0.29
N LEU A 6 -59.83 -41.57 -0.57
CA LEU A 6 -59.68 -42.53 -1.69
C LEU A 6 -59.04 -41.93 -2.97
N PHE A 7 -58.25 -42.80 -3.63
CA PHE A 7 -57.70 -42.77 -5.00
C PHE A 7 -56.35 -42.02 -5.18
N ALA A 8 -55.22 -42.69 -5.39
CA ALA A 8 -54.80 -43.63 -6.46
C ALA A 8 -54.16 -42.92 -7.67
N ALA A 9 -52.92 -43.36 -7.92
CA ALA A 9 -52.26 -43.53 -9.21
C ALA A 9 -51.67 -42.31 -9.96
N LEU A 10 -50.36 -42.47 -10.22
CA LEU A 10 -49.68 -42.30 -11.51
C LEU A 10 -49.08 -40.91 -11.88
N ILE A 11 -47.74 -40.92 -11.98
CA ILE A 11 -46.83 -40.21 -12.89
C ILE A 11 -47.03 -38.69 -13.01
N THR A 12 -46.05 -37.91 -12.52
CA THR A 12 -45.57 -36.76 -13.28
C THR A 12 -44.12 -36.42 -12.95
N THR A 13 -43.31 -36.51 -13.99
CA THR A 13 -42.03 -35.83 -14.26
C THR A 13 -41.87 -34.53 -13.48
N LEU A 14 -40.97 -34.50 -12.48
CA LEU A 14 -40.53 -33.23 -11.90
C LEU A 14 -39.40 -32.68 -12.76
N VAL A 15 -39.77 -31.85 -13.73
CA VAL A 15 -38.86 -30.91 -14.40
C VAL A 15 -38.31 -30.01 -13.30
N ILE A 16 -37.04 -30.19 -12.93
CA ILE A 16 -36.31 -29.22 -12.13
C ILE A 16 -36.05 -28.03 -13.04
N THR A 17 -36.98 -27.07 -13.05
CA THR A 17 -36.68 -25.71 -13.50
C THR A 17 -35.68 -25.15 -12.50
N LEU A 18 -34.39 -25.26 -12.84
CA LEU A 18 -33.34 -24.46 -12.20
C LEU A 18 -33.78 -23.00 -12.30
N PRO A 19 -34.00 -22.30 -11.16
CA PRO A 19 -34.12 -20.87 -11.23
C PRO A 19 -32.75 -20.38 -11.67
N VAL A 20 -32.65 -19.89 -12.91
CA VAL A 20 -31.55 -19.01 -13.32
C VAL A 20 -31.79 -17.70 -12.55
N SER A 21 -31.49 -17.72 -11.26
CA SER A 21 -31.53 -16.56 -10.39
C SER A 21 -30.31 -15.72 -10.74
N LEU A 22 -30.54 -14.58 -11.40
CA LEU A 22 -29.79 -13.33 -11.35
C LEU A 22 -28.52 -13.37 -10.46
N HIS A 23 -27.43 -13.98 -10.93
CA HIS A 23 -26.13 -13.98 -10.24
C HIS A 23 -25.18 -12.87 -10.72
N VAL A 24 -25.57 -12.10 -11.74
CA VAL A 24 -24.68 -11.11 -12.38
C VAL A 24 -24.45 -9.89 -11.48
N GLN A 25 -25.47 -9.46 -10.72
CA GLN A 25 -25.43 -8.20 -9.95
C GLN A 25 -24.73 -8.34 -8.59
N ALA A 26 -24.79 -9.52 -7.96
CA ALA A 26 -24.07 -9.81 -6.73
C ALA A 26 -22.56 -10.01 -6.94
N GLN A 27 -22.14 -10.45 -8.14
CA GLN A 27 -20.72 -10.58 -8.49
C GLN A 27 -20.06 -9.22 -8.73
N THR A 28 -20.78 -8.22 -9.25
CA THR A 28 -20.21 -6.90 -9.51
C THR A 28 -19.99 -6.11 -8.22
N GLU A 29 -20.92 -6.14 -7.27
CA GLU A 29 -20.76 -5.46 -5.97
C GLU A 29 -19.57 -6.00 -5.17
N GLY A 30 -19.34 -7.32 -5.17
CA GLY A 30 -18.17 -7.94 -4.53
C GLY A 30 -16.85 -7.68 -5.27
N GLN A 31 -16.89 -7.44 -6.58
CA GLN A 31 -15.70 -7.14 -7.37
C GLN A 31 -15.19 -5.71 -7.13
N TRP A 32 -16.09 -4.75 -6.90
CA TRP A 32 -15.70 -3.37 -6.59
C TRP A 32 -15.19 -3.18 -5.15
N SER A 33 -15.73 -3.95 -4.19
CA SER A 33 -15.31 -3.84 -2.78
C SER A 33 -13.84 -4.20 -2.56
N GLU A 34 -13.28 -5.12 -3.35
CA GLU A 34 -11.84 -5.44 -3.25
C GLU A 34 -10.95 -4.27 -3.71
N TYR A 35 -11.41 -3.47 -4.67
CA TYR A 35 -10.70 -2.27 -5.12
C TYR A 35 -10.92 -1.10 -4.16
N ASP A 36 -12.09 -0.99 -3.55
CA ASP A 36 -12.36 0.01 -2.50
C ASP A 36 -11.31 -0.10 -1.39
N ASP A 37 -11.05 -1.30 -0.88
CA ASP A 37 -10.01 -1.54 0.13
C ASP A 37 -8.61 -1.11 -0.37
N VAL A 38 -8.27 -1.38 -1.64
CA VAL A 38 -6.93 -1.04 -2.17
C VAL A 38 -6.73 0.47 -2.28
N PHE A 39 -7.71 1.19 -2.81
CA PHE A 39 -7.57 2.61 -3.11
C PHE A 39 -7.92 3.50 -1.90
N GLU A 40 -9.01 3.21 -1.19
CA GLU A 40 -9.42 4.01 -0.03
C GLU A 40 -8.49 3.80 1.17
N ASP A 41 -8.19 2.55 1.54
CA ASP A 41 -7.27 2.29 2.65
C ASP A 41 -5.84 2.66 2.29
N GLY A 42 -5.44 2.43 1.03
CA GLY A 42 -4.15 2.85 0.50
C GLY A 42 -3.96 4.36 0.62
N ALA A 43 -4.94 5.16 0.18
CA ALA A 43 -4.88 6.62 0.28
C ALA A 43 -4.92 7.12 1.73
N ARG A 44 -5.73 6.49 2.59
CA ARG A 44 -5.79 6.83 4.02
C ARG A 44 -4.46 6.55 4.72
N HIS A 45 -3.88 5.36 4.52
CA HIS A 45 -2.57 5.02 5.06
C HIS A 45 -1.51 5.99 4.53
N ALA A 46 -1.49 6.25 3.22
CA ALA A 46 -0.54 7.17 2.60
C ALA A 46 -0.58 8.58 3.21
N ASN A 47 -1.77 9.11 3.45
CA ASN A 47 -1.93 10.41 4.10
C ASN A 47 -1.40 10.38 5.54
N ILE A 48 -1.76 9.37 6.34
CA ILE A 48 -1.27 9.24 7.72
C ILE A 48 0.25 9.14 7.75
N TRP A 49 0.82 8.31 6.88
CA TRP A 49 2.27 8.12 6.78
C TRP A 49 2.96 9.41 6.37
N GLN A 50 2.45 10.09 5.33
CA GLN A 50 3.06 11.32 4.82
C GLN A 50 3.00 12.45 5.86
N TRP A 51 1.84 12.68 6.48
CA TRP A 51 1.71 13.73 7.50
C TRP A 51 2.44 13.38 8.80
N GLY A 52 2.51 12.09 9.17
CA GLY A 52 3.30 11.62 10.30
C GLY A 52 4.78 11.95 10.14
N TRP A 53 5.38 11.54 9.03
CA TRP A 53 6.80 11.83 8.75
C TRP A 53 7.07 13.32 8.54
N THR A 54 6.16 14.04 7.88
CA THR A 54 6.23 15.50 7.74
C THR A 54 6.27 16.17 9.13
N GLY A 55 5.39 15.77 10.04
CA GLY A 55 5.35 16.30 11.41
C GLY A 55 6.62 16.02 12.21
N ILE A 56 7.18 14.82 12.09
CA ILE A 56 8.46 14.44 12.70
C ILE A 56 9.59 15.34 12.18
N TYR A 57 9.73 15.50 10.87
CA TYR A 57 10.80 16.31 10.29
C TYR A 57 10.62 17.81 10.55
N ALA A 58 9.37 18.32 10.54
CA ALA A 58 9.09 19.71 10.89
C ALA A 58 9.44 20.01 12.36
N THR A 59 9.08 19.12 13.28
CA THR A 59 9.44 19.24 14.70
C THR A 59 10.95 19.17 14.90
N SER A 60 11.61 18.22 14.22
CA SER A 60 13.07 18.08 14.27
C SER A 60 13.77 19.33 13.76
N LEU A 61 13.27 19.94 12.68
CA LEU A 61 13.77 21.20 12.16
C LEU A 61 13.64 22.32 13.19
N ALA A 62 12.47 22.47 13.82
CA ALA A 62 12.24 23.50 14.83
C ALA A 62 13.16 23.34 16.06
N VAL A 63 13.28 22.12 16.59
CA VAL A 63 14.15 21.81 17.72
C VAL A 63 15.62 22.08 17.38
N ASN A 64 16.08 21.63 16.21
CA ASN A 64 17.45 21.86 15.77
C ASN A 64 17.73 23.34 15.50
N ALA A 65 16.78 24.09 14.92
CA ALA A 65 16.93 25.52 14.71
C ALA A 65 17.08 26.26 16.04
N TYR A 66 16.25 25.93 17.04
CA TYR A 66 16.36 26.48 18.38
C TYR A 66 17.72 26.17 19.03
N GLN A 67 18.12 24.89 19.05
CA GLN A 67 19.40 24.48 19.65
C GLN A 67 20.61 25.08 18.93
N SER A 68 20.55 25.26 17.61
CA SER A 68 21.65 25.87 16.84
C SER A 68 21.97 27.31 17.27
N SER A 69 20.98 28.00 17.86
CA SER A 69 21.10 29.35 18.39
C SER A 69 21.39 29.34 19.89
N GLU A 70 20.63 28.56 20.66
CA GLU A 70 20.52 28.72 22.11
C GLU A 70 21.39 27.74 22.92
N ALA A 71 21.86 26.64 22.33
CA ALA A 71 22.62 25.63 23.08
C ALA A 71 23.90 26.24 23.68
N SER A 72 24.17 26.03 24.95
CA SER A 72 25.33 26.62 25.62
C SER A 72 26.66 26.06 25.11
N ASP A 73 26.67 24.79 24.69
CA ASP A 73 27.86 24.09 24.20
C ASP A 73 28.08 24.35 22.68
N PRO A 74 29.30 24.73 22.26
CA PRO A 74 29.62 24.92 20.84
C PRO A 74 29.40 23.67 19.96
N ASP A 75 29.66 22.48 20.48
CA ASP A 75 29.53 21.21 19.75
C ASP A 75 28.04 20.89 19.54
N ASP A 76 27.21 21.11 20.56
CA ASP A 76 25.75 20.97 20.45
C ASP A 76 25.17 21.95 19.41
N ARG A 77 25.66 23.19 19.38
CA ARG A 77 25.25 24.16 18.33
C ARG A 77 25.66 23.67 16.95
N PHE A 78 26.85 23.10 16.79
CA PHE A 78 27.33 22.58 15.52
C PHE A 78 26.45 21.41 15.03
N ASP A 79 26.19 20.44 15.90
CA ASP A 79 25.31 19.31 15.60
C ASP A 79 23.90 19.76 15.23
N ALA A 80 23.37 20.73 15.97
CA ALA A 80 22.05 21.29 15.69
C ALA A 80 22.00 21.98 14.31
N ARG A 81 23.06 22.66 13.85
CA ARG A 81 23.12 23.23 12.49
C ARG A 81 23.12 22.16 11.42
N VAL A 82 23.87 21.07 11.60
CA VAL A 82 23.82 19.91 10.70
C VAL A 82 22.40 19.31 10.70
N GLY A 83 21.78 19.21 11.87
CA GLY A 83 20.40 18.77 12.06
C GLY A 83 19.37 19.64 11.34
N VAL A 84 19.53 20.97 11.33
CA VAL A 84 18.68 21.90 10.57
C VAL A 84 18.72 21.56 9.09
N VAL A 85 19.92 21.43 8.50
CA VAL A 85 20.07 21.12 7.07
C VAL A 85 19.42 19.78 6.73
N LYS A 86 19.70 18.73 7.53
CA LYS A 86 19.08 17.42 7.33
C LYS A 86 17.56 17.46 7.40
N SER A 87 17.02 18.08 8.46
CA SER A 87 15.58 18.11 8.70
C SER A 87 14.87 18.92 7.62
N ALA A 88 15.48 20.01 7.15
CA ALA A 88 14.95 20.82 6.05
C ALA A 88 14.92 20.03 4.72
N LEU A 89 15.98 19.28 4.40
CA LEU A 89 16.01 18.43 3.21
C LEU A 89 14.96 17.31 3.29
N ALA A 90 14.86 16.63 4.43
CA ALA A 90 13.88 15.57 4.64
C ALA A 90 12.44 16.11 4.56
N LEU A 91 12.16 17.23 5.23
CA LEU A 91 10.86 17.91 5.15
C LEU A 91 10.54 18.37 3.73
N GLY A 92 11.51 18.96 3.03
CA GLY A 92 11.37 19.34 1.63
C GLY A 92 10.99 18.14 0.76
N GLY A 93 11.69 17.02 0.93
CA GLY A 93 11.37 15.76 0.25
C GLY A 93 9.94 15.28 0.51
N MET A 94 9.46 15.34 1.75
CA MET A 94 8.07 14.96 2.08
C MET A 94 7.01 15.84 1.42
N LEU A 95 7.34 17.11 1.13
CA LEU A 95 6.41 18.05 0.52
C LEU A 95 6.41 17.98 -1.01
N THR A 96 7.56 17.67 -1.62
CA THR A 96 7.73 17.56 -3.07
C THR A 96 7.41 16.17 -3.61
N ASP A 97 7.79 15.11 -2.89
CA ASP A 97 7.58 13.72 -3.30
C ASP A 97 6.35 13.12 -2.58
N ARG A 98 5.15 13.54 -3.02
CA ARG A 98 3.89 13.07 -2.44
C ARG A 98 3.63 11.60 -2.77
N GLN A 99 2.93 10.91 -1.87
CA GLN A 99 2.51 9.53 -2.16
C GLN A 99 1.50 9.51 -3.32
N PRO A 100 1.57 8.52 -4.23
CA PRO A 100 0.69 8.44 -5.39
C PRO A 100 -0.75 8.02 -5.05
N HIS A 101 -0.98 7.47 -3.85
CA HIS A 101 -2.26 6.87 -3.46
C HIS A 101 -3.46 7.84 -3.47
N PRO A 102 -3.37 9.10 -2.99
CA PRO A 102 -4.50 10.03 -3.06
C PRO A 102 -4.91 10.37 -4.50
N GLU A 103 -3.95 10.50 -5.42
CA GLU A 103 -4.22 10.72 -6.84
C GLU A 103 -4.84 9.48 -7.47
N ALA A 104 -4.33 8.29 -7.12
CA ALA A 104 -4.89 7.02 -7.57
C ALA A 104 -6.32 6.80 -7.06
N LEU A 105 -6.66 7.21 -5.84
CA LEU A 105 -8.03 7.15 -5.33
C LEU A 105 -8.97 8.05 -6.14
N ALA A 106 -8.58 9.28 -6.42
CA ALA A 106 -9.39 10.20 -7.22
C ALA A 106 -9.65 9.64 -8.64
N GLU A 107 -8.64 9.02 -9.25
CA GLU A 107 -8.79 8.37 -10.55
C GLU A 107 -9.64 7.10 -10.48
N TYR A 108 -9.50 6.31 -9.41
CA TYR A 108 -10.32 5.13 -9.14
C TYR A 108 -11.81 5.51 -9.05
N GLU A 109 -12.17 6.53 -8.28
CA GLU A 109 -13.55 7.01 -8.14
C GLU A 109 -14.15 7.39 -9.51
N ARG A 110 -13.35 8.03 -10.37
CA ARG A 110 -13.76 8.39 -11.74
C ARG A 110 -14.05 7.16 -12.60
N LEU A 111 -13.15 6.17 -12.57
CA LEU A 111 -13.28 4.95 -13.36
C LEU A 111 -14.42 4.05 -12.86
N LYS A 112 -14.62 4.00 -11.54
CA LYS A 112 -15.77 3.33 -10.89
C LYS A 112 -17.08 3.95 -11.35
N ALA A 113 -17.17 5.28 -11.38
CA ALA A 113 -18.36 5.99 -11.85
C ALA A 113 -18.68 5.73 -13.33
N SER A 114 -17.67 5.52 -14.18
CA SER A 114 -17.86 5.12 -15.58
C SER A 114 -18.06 3.62 -15.79
N GLY A 115 -17.91 2.79 -14.74
CA GLY A 115 -17.97 1.33 -14.83
C GLY A 115 -16.79 0.71 -15.61
N ASP A 116 -15.67 1.42 -15.72
CA ASP A 116 -14.49 0.94 -16.47
C ASP A 116 -13.58 0.10 -15.57
N LEU A 117 -13.92 -1.19 -15.47
CA LEU A 117 -13.15 -2.17 -14.72
C LEU A 117 -11.73 -2.37 -15.29
N SER A 118 -11.56 -2.26 -16.61
CA SER A 118 -10.26 -2.46 -17.26
C SER A 118 -9.29 -1.33 -16.92
N GLY A 119 -9.78 -0.10 -16.85
CA GLY A 119 -9.03 1.05 -16.35
C GLY A 119 -8.62 0.89 -14.88
N VAL A 120 -9.52 0.39 -14.03
CA VAL A 120 -9.24 0.18 -12.60
C VAL A 120 -8.12 -0.86 -12.38
N GLN A 121 -8.13 -1.93 -13.17
CA GLN A 121 -7.07 -2.94 -13.15
C GLN A 121 -5.72 -2.36 -13.56
N ALA A 122 -5.71 -1.59 -14.66
CA ALA A 122 -4.50 -0.92 -15.13
C ALA A 122 -3.95 0.08 -14.10
N LEU A 123 -4.84 0.85 -13.47
CA LEU A 123 -4.50 1.79 -12.41
C LEU A 123 -3.88 1.08 -11.20
N GLY A 124 -4.47 -0.05 -10.78
CA GLY A 124 -3.93 -0.86 -9.68
C GLY A 124 -2.52 -1.38 -9.96
N LEU A 125 -2.26 -1.84 -11.20
CA LEU A 125 -0.93 -2.27 -11.64
C LEU A 125 0.10 -1.13 -11.62
N GLN A 126 -0.29 0.05 -12.11
CA GLN A 126 0.56 1.24 -12.07
C GLN A 126 0.88 1.67 -10.63
N LEU A 127 -0.11 1.69 -9.75
CA LEU A 127 0.09 2.04 -8.34
C LEU A 127 1.02 1.05 -7.64
N ALA A 128 0.84 -0.25 -7.88
CA ALA A 128 1.73 -1.28 -7.34
C ALA A 128 3.16 -1.16 -7.87
N GLN A 129 3.34 -0.81 -9.15
CA GLN A 129 4.68 -0.55 -9.68
C GLN A 129 5.32 0.65 -8.98
N ALA A 130 4.59 1.75 -8.81
CA ALA A 130 5.07 2.94 -8.12
C ALA A 130 5.45 2.64 -6.64
N GLU A 131 4.67 1.82 -5.94
CA GLU A 131 5.00 1.35 -4.58
C GLU A 131 6.30 0.54 -4.56
N ARG A 132 6.50 -0.38 -5.51
CA ARG A 132 7.72 -1.21 -5.60
C ARG A 132 8.96 -0.38 -5.91
N GLU A 133 8.85 0.60 -6.81
CA GLU A 133 9.94 1.50 -7.16
C GLU A 133 10.37 2.33 -5.95
N ARG A 134 9.40 2.88 -5.20
CA ARG A 134 9.64 3.67 -3.98
C ARG A 134 10.24 2.85 -2.84
N ARG A 135 9.88 1.57 -2.73
CA ARG A 135 10.46 0.64 -1.74
C ARG A 135 11.71 -0.09 -2.25
N GLY A 136 12.12 0.19 -3.49
CA GLY A 136 13.22 -0.48 -4.16
C GLY A 136 14.60 0.04 -3.74
N TRP A 137 15.64 -0.64 -4.21
CA TRP A 137 17.05 -0.37 -3.89
C TRP A 137 17.51 1.07 -4.18
N GLY A 138 16.86 1.77 -5.12
CA GLY A 138 17.17 3.17 -5.44
C GLY A 138 16.90 4.14 -4.28
N ALA A 139 15.83 3.89 -3.50
CA ALA A 139 15.51 4.69 -2.31
C ALA A 139 16.50 4.45 -1.15
N GLN A 140 17.09 3.25 -1.08
CA GLN A 140 18.08 2.91 -0.07
C GLN A 140 19.43 3.60 -0.32
N ILE A 141 19.82 3.79 -1.59
CA ILE A 141 21.11 4.40 -1.97
C ILE A 141 21.14 5.91 -1.69
N SER A 142 20.05 6.64 -1.95
CA SER A 142 20.00 8.08 -1.69
C SER A 142 20.14 8.39 -0.20
N SER A 143 19.52 7.58 0.66
CA SER A 143 19.66 7.68 2.11
C SER A 143 21.07 7.36 2.61
N LEU A 144 21.71 6.32 2.05
CA LEU A 144 23.11 5.99 2.36
C LEU A 144 24.05 7.16 2.05
N VAL A 145 23.86 7.84 0.92
CA VAL A 145 24.69 9.00 0.52
C VAL A 145 24.44 10.19 1.46
N VAL A 146 23.18 10.58 1.69
CA VAL A 146 22.86 11.74 2.53
C VAL A 146 23.31 11.53 3.98
N ASN A 147 23.04 10.35 4.54
CA ASN A 147 23.45 10.04 5.90
C ASN A 147 24.97 9.84 6.01
N GLY A 148 25.60 9.26 4.98
CA GLY A 148 27.05 9.09 4.91
C GLY A 148 27.80 10.41 4.86
N VAL A 149 27.36 11.36 4.01
CA VAL A 149 27.97 12.70 3.90
C VAL A 149 27.89 13.43 5.23
N ALA A 150 26.73 13.41 5.88
CA ALA A 150 26.57 14.14 7.13
C ALA A 150 27.30 13.47 8.32
N GLY A 151 27.32 12.14 8.39
CA GLY A 151 28.15 11.42 9.36
C GLY A 151 29.65 11.72 9.16
N ALA A 152 30.09 11.83 7.91
CA ALA A 152 31.46 12.21 7.57
C ALA A 152 31.80 13.66 7.96
N VAL A 153 30.86 14.61 7.80
CA VAL A 153 31.03 16.00 8.25
C VAL A 153 31.22 16.06 9.76
N ILE A 154 30.41 15.33 10.53
CA ILE A 154 30.55 15.26 11.99
C ILE A 154 31.87 14.58 12.39
N ALA A 155 32.26 13.50 11.70
CA ALA A 155 33.50 12.79 11.97
C ALA A 155 34.76 13.61 11.64
N ALA A 156 34.68 14.52 10.66
CA ALA A 156 35.76 15.42 10.28
C ALA A 156 36.06 16.50 11.35
N ASP A 157 35.11 16.76 12.25
CA ASP A 157 35.26 17.66 13.40
C ASP A 157 35.95 16.99 14.61
N GLY A 158 36.61 15.85 14.41
CA GLY A 158 37.30 15.09 15.46
C GLY A 158 36.42 14.13 16.25
N ARG A 159 35.09 14.18 16.07
CA ARG A 159 34.11 13.36 16.80
C ARG A 159 33.60 12.16 15.99
N LYS A 160 34.52 11.23 15.69
CA LYS A 160 34.24 10.06 14.83
C LYS A 160 33.13 9.13 15.37
N SER A 161 33.02 9.00 16.70
CA SER A 161 31.97 8.20 17.34
C SER A 161 30.58 8.79 17.07
N ASP A 162 30.46 10.11 17.21
CA ASP A 162 29.19 10.82 17.05
C ASP A 162 28.73 10.81 15.59
N GLY A 163 29.68 10.91 14.65
CA GLY A 163 29.41 10.74 13.22
C GLY A 163 28.87 9.34 12.89
N ALA A 164 29.41 8.29 13.53
CA ALA A 164 28.93 6.92 13.33
C ALA A 164 27.53 6.69 13.92
N ILE A 165 27.26 7.23 15.11
CA ILE A 165 25.92 7.19 15.73
C ILE A 165 24.92 7.93 14.84
N ASN A 166 25.27 9.12 14.37
CA ASN A 166 24.40 9.92 13.50
C ASN A 166 24.06 9.19 12.19
N PHE A 167 25.05 8.53 11.59
CA PHE A 167 24.83 7.66 10.43
C PHE A 167 23.87 6.51 10.76
N ALA A 168 24.13 5.77 11.85
CA ALA A 168 23.31 4.62 12.25
C ALA A 168 21.85 5.02 12.55
N THR A 169 21.63 6.14 13.24
CA THR A 169 20.29 6.67 13.50
C THR A 169 19.59 7.06 12.20
N GLY A 170 20.29 7.73 11.28
CA GLY A 170 19.74 8.09 9.98
C GLY A 170 19.33 6.86 9.15
N MET A 171 20.14 5.80 9.18
CA MET A 171 19.82 4.54 8.52
C MET A 171 18.60 3.84 9.13
N LEU A 172 18.49 3.82 10.47
CA LEU A 172 17.34 3.23 11.15
C LEU A 172 16.05 3.99 10.84
N VAL A 173 16.09 5.32 10.86
CA VAL A 173 14.92 6.15 10.50
C VAL A 173 14.49 5.89 9.05
N ASN A 174 15.45 5.78 8.12
CA ASN A 174 15.16 5.44 6.74
C ASN A 174 14.52 4.06 6.57
N GLU A 175 15.02 3.04 7.27
CA GLU A 175 14.45 1.70 7.22
C GLU A 175 13.03 1.68 7.78
N LEU A 176 12.79 2.37 8.89
CA LEU A 176 11.43 2.54 9.43
C LEU A 176 10.51 3.24 8.43
N GLN A 177 10.99 4.27 7.75
CA GLN A 177 10.22 5.00 6.75
C GLN A 177 9.82 4.08 5.59
N ILE A 178 10.76 3.32 5.02
CA ILE A 178 10.50 2.35 3.95
C ILE A 178 9.58 1.21 4.43
N TRP A 179 9.84 0.67 5.62
CA TRP A 179 9.07 -0.46 6.16
C TRP A 179 7.59 -0.10 6.33
N THR A 180 7.33 1.08 6.90
CA THR A 180 5.98 1.59 7.20
C THR A 180 5.25 2.19 5.99
N GLN A 181 5.93 2.37 4.87
CA GLN A 181 5.35 2.98 3.66
C GLN A 181 4.14 2.16 3.14
N PRO A 182 3.07 2.80 2.66
CA PRO A 182 1.93 2.10 2.07
C PRO A 182 2.34 1.12 0.96
N ASN A 183 1.70 -0.05 0.93
CA ASN A 183 1.96 -1.11 -0.05
C ASN A 183 0.70 -1.90 -0.45
N GLN A 184 -0.48 -1.30 -0.23
CA GLN A 184 -1.77 -1.95 -0.37
C GLN A 184 -1.96 -2.50 -1.79
N ALA A 185 -1.60 -1.75 -2.83
CA ALA A 185 -1.75 -2.18 -4.22
C ALA A 185 -0.83 -3.36 -4.55
N SER A 186 0.44 -3.29 -4.16
CA SER A 186 1.42 -4.37 -4.32
C SER A 186 1.01 -5.63 -3.58
N SER A 187 0.47 -5.47 -2.37
CA SER A 187 -0.04 -6.57 -1.56
C SER A 187 -1.27 -7.24 -2.19
N ALA A 188 -2.13 -6.47 -2.86
CA ALA A 188 -3.31 -6.97 -3.53
C ALA A 188 -2.93 -7.74 -4.81
N ILE A 189 -2.00 -7.21 -5.62
CA ILE A 189 -1.53 -7.92 -6.82
C ILE A 189 -0.81 -9.22 -6.47
N ASN A 190 -0.01 -9.25 -5.41
CA ASN A 190 0.64 -10.49 -5.00
C ASN A 190 -0.35 -11.57 -4.52
N ARG A 191 -1.59 -11.20 -4.17
CA ARG A 191 -2.65 -12.18 -3.89
C ARG A 191 -3.20 -12.83 -5.15
N PHE A 192 -3.22 -12.14 -6.29
CA PHE A 192 -3.76 -12.64 -7.56
C PHE A 192 -2.62 -13.07 -8.50
N GLN A 193 -2.43 -14.37 -8.64
CA GLN A 193 -1.42 -14.96 -9.51
C GLN A 193 -2.03 -15.33 -10.87
N PRO A 194 -1.36 -15.04 -12.00
CA PRO A 194 -1.86 -15.44 -13.31
C PRO A 194 -1.88 -16.96 -13.42
N ALA A 195 -3.00 -17.51 -13.92
CA ALA A 195 -3.12 -18.91 -14.25
C ALA A 195 -3.96 -19.09 -15.52
N ASN A 196 -3.73 -20.22 -16.18
CA ASN A 196 -4.52 -20.62 -17.33
C ASN A 196 -5.41 -21.79 -16.90
N LEU A 197 -6.73 -21.60 -16.92
CA LEU A 197 -7.66 -22.69 -16.68
C LEU A 197 -7.89 -23.40 -18.02
N SER A 198 -7.47 -24.66 -18.10
CA SER A 198 -7.70 -25.50 -19.28
C SER A 198 -8.93 -26.38 -19.05
N LEU A 199 -10.00 -26.12 -19.80
CA LEU A 199 -11.21 -26.94 -19.85
C LEU A 199 -11.29 -27.60 -21.23
N GLY A 200 -10.63 -28.74 -21.37
CA GLY A 200 -10.53 -29.45 -22.66
C GLY A 200 -9.70 -28.63 -23.66
N PRO A 201 -10.23 -28.27 -24.85
CA PRO A 201 -9.51 -27.48 -25.85
C PRO A 201 -9.53 -25.97 -25.56
N ILE A 202 -10.29 -25.50 -24.56
CA ILE A 202 -10.45 -24.08 -24.26
C ILE A 202 -9.49 -23.70 -23.14
N THR A 203 -8.60 -22.76 -23.42
CA THR A 203 -7.75 -22.10 -22.42
C THR A 203 -8.37 -20.76 -22.06
N ILE A 204 -8.79 -20.62 -20.81
CA ILE A 204 -9.30 -19.35 -20.28
C ILE A 204 -8.16 -18.71 -19.48
N PRO A 205 -7.57 -17.61 -19.97
CA PRO A 205 -6.62 -16.84 -19.17
C PRO A 205 -7.38 -16.22 -17.99
N GLY A 206 -6.77 -16.25 -16.81
CA GLY A 206 -7.33 -15.62 -15.63
C GLY A 206 -6.29 -15.47 -14.53
N GLU A 207 -6.75 -15.05 -13.37
CA GLU A 207 -5.93 -14.91 -12.19
C GLU A 207 -6.59 -15.62 -11.02
N TYR A 208 -5.79 -16.30 -10.19
CA TYR A 208 -6.26 -17.00 -9.00
C TYR A 208 -5.66 -16.38 -7.75
N ALA A 209 -6.47 -16.26 -6.69
CA ALA A 209 -6.00 -15.96 -5.35
C ALA A 209 -6.27 -17.13 -4.43
N LEU A 210 -5.24 -17.57 -3.71
CA LEU A 210 -5.38 -18.56 -2.64
C LEU A 210 -5.73 -17.85 -1.33
N HIS A 211 -6.88 -18.21 -0.77
CA HIS A 211 -7.32 -17.76 0.54
C HIS A 211 -7.02 -18.86 1.56
N VAL A 212 -6.12 -18.56 2.51
CA VAL A 212 -5.78 -19.47 3.62
C VAL A 212 -6.31 -18.88 4.91
N ALA A 213 -7.31 -19.52 5.52
CA ALA A 213 -7.83 -19.22 6.83
C ALA A 213 -7.65 -20.44 7.76
N PRO A 214 -7.63 -20.27 9.11
CA PRO A 214 -7.35 -21.36 10.05
C PRO A 214 -8.25 -22.60 9.91
N GLN A 215 -9.42 -22.44 9.28
CA GLN A 215 -10.43 -23.48 9.11
C GLN A 215 -10.87 -23.67 7.65
N GLN A 216 -10.33 -22.89 6.70
CA GLN A 216 -10.75 -22.93 5.29
C GLN A 216 -9.56 -22.65 4.34
N LEU A 217 -9.49 -23.45 3.27
CA LEU A 217 -8.65 -23.20 2.11
C LEU A 217 -9.59 -22.93 0.93
N GLY A 218 -9.53 -21.73 0.37
CA GLY A 218 -10.33 -21.31 -0.78
C GLY A 218 -9.45 -20.83 -1.93
N ALA A 219 -9.95 -20.91 -3.14
CA ALA A 219 -9.34 -20.27 -4.30
C ALA A 219 -10.39 -19.41 -5.00
N THR A 220 -10.07 -18.14 -5.21
CA THR A 220 -10.92 -17.22 -5.98
C THR A 220 -10.33 -17.09 -7.36
N TRP A 221 -11.15 -17.29 -8.40
CA TRP A 221 -10.76 -17.18 -9.79
C TRP A 221 -11.41 -15.95 -10.42
N ARG A 222 -10.63 -15.15 -11.16
CA ARG A 222 -11.13 -14.07 -12.01
C ARG A 222 -10.64 -14.24 -13.44
N TYR A 223 -11.49 -13.89 -14.41
CA TYR A 223 -11.24 -13.95 -15.86
C TYR A 223 -11.44 -12.58 -16.51
#